data_AF-A0A7T1HX12-F1
#
_entry.id   AF-A0A7T1HX12-F1
#
_cell.length_a   1.000
_cell.length_b   1.000
_cell.length_c   1.000
_cell.angle_alpha   90.00
_cell.angle_beta   90.00
_cell.angle_gamma   90.00
#
_symmetry.space_group_name_H-M   'P 1'
#
loop_
_entity.id
_entity.type
_entity.pdbx_description
1 polymer ?
#
loop_
_entity_poly.entity_id
_entity_poly.type
_entity_poly.pdbx_seq_one_letter_code
_entity_poly.pdbx_strand_id
1 'polypeptide(L)' 'MTRLQYRGVSYDNSRHEQLPAAPVEHIYRGRHFNAPIRHEAAAVDPELELHYRGHVYHHQASEAQR' A
#
# COMPACT_ATOMS: atom_id res chain seq x y z
N MET A 1 -5.68 -26.68 7.28
CA MET A 1 -5.07 -25.45 7.85
C MET A 1 -3.59 -25.44 7.50
N THR A 2 -3.18 -24.57 6.58
CA THR A 2 -1.78 -24.44 6.15
C THR A 2 -1.03 -23.59 7.18
N ARG A 3 -0.04 -24.17 7.85
CA ARG A 3 0.80 -23.45 8.82
C ARG A 3 1.86 -22.68 8.05
N LEU A 4 1.79 -21.35 8.09
CA LEU A 4 2.80 -20.51 7.45
C LEU A 4 4.16 -20.75 8.13
N GLN A 5 5.22 -20.83 7.34
CA GLN A 5 6.58 -21.00 7.83
C GLN A 5 7.47 -19.98 7.14
N TYR A 6 8.23 -19.22 7.92
CA TYR A 6 9.24 -18.30 7.41
C TYR A 6 10.60 -18.72 7.95
N ARG A 7 11.54 -19.07 7.05
CA ARG A 7 12.88 -19.55 7.41
C ARG A 7 12.89 -20.71 8.44
N GLY A 8 11.93 -21.64 8.32
CA GLY A 8 11.81 -22.79 9.24
C GLY A 8 11.16 -22.48 10.59
N VAL A 9 10.82 -21.22 10.88
CA VAL A 9 10.08 -20.82 12.07
C VAL A 9 8.59 -20.80 11.74
N SER A 10 7.78 -21.38 12.64
CA SER A 10 6.32 -21.30 12.52
C SER A 10 5.87 -19.86 12.61
N TYR A 11 5.14 -19.43 11.59
CA TYR A 11 4.63 -18.07 11.47
C TYR A 11 3.12 -18.09 11.74
N ASP A 12 2.70 -17.35 12.76
CA ASP A 12 1.31 -17.18 13.13
C ASP A 12 0.89 -15.74 12.80
N ASN A 13 0.20 -15.58 11.67
CA ASN A 13 -0.25 -14.27 11.19
C ASN A 13 -1.36 -13.66 12.07
N SER A 14 -2.00 -14.45 12.94
CA SER A 14 -3.04 -13.96 13.85
C SER A 14 -2.48 -13.14 15.03
N ARG A 15 -1.16 -13.22 15.25
CA ARG A 15 -0.46 -12.54 16.36
C ARG A 15 0.18 -11.21 15.96
N HIS A 16 -0.01 -10.73 14.73
CA HIS A 16 0.55 -9.44 14.38
C HIS A 16 -0.14 -8.33 15.17
N GLU A 17 0.66 -7.60 15.94
CA GLU A 17 0.21 -6.33 16.51
C GLU A 17 -0.16 -5.38 15.36
N GLN A 18 -1.36 -4.82 15.46
CA GLN A 18 -1.76 -3.78 14.55
C GLN A 18 -1.14 -2.47 14.98
N LEU A 19 -0.36 -1.87 14.08
CA LEU A 19 0.16 -0.53 14.29
C LEU A 19 -1.00 0.47 14.40
N PRO A 20 -0.90 1.45 15.33
CA PRO A 20 -1.90 2.49 15.48
C PRO A 20 -1.99 3.33 14.19
N ALA A 21 -3.17 3.87 13.91
CA ALA A 21 -3.40 4.72 12.74
C ALA A 21 -2.83 6.14 12.89
N ALA A 22 -2.10 6.42 13.97
CA ALA A 22 -1.50 7.72 14.20
C ALA A 22 -0.47 8.04 13.10
N PRO A 23 -0.37 9.30 12.65
CA PRO A 23 0.70 9.74 11.77
C PRO A 23 2.05 9.49 12.41
N VAL A 24 3.02 9.06 11.60
CA VAL A 24 4.41 8.91 12.03
C VAL A 24 5.29 9.89 11.27
N GLU A 25 6.40 10.26 11.88
CA GLU A 25 7.41 11.11 11.23
C GLU A 25 8.19 10.30 10.20
N HIS A 26 8.25 10.81 8.97
CA HIS A 26 9.02 10.27 7.87
C HIS A 26 10.11 11.26 7.46
N ILE A 27 11.28 10.73 7.08
CA ILE A 27 12.41 11.53 6.60
C ILE A 27 12.79 11.06 5.20
N TYR A 28 12.57 11.90 4.20
CA TYR A 28 12.96 11.62 2.80
C TYR A 28 13.85 12.74 2.27
N ARG A 29 15.09 12.40 1.88
CA ARG A 29 16.09 13.37 1.40
C ARG A 29 16.28 14.58 2.35
N GLY A 30 16.27 14.32 3.66
CA GLY A 30 16.39 15.35 4.69
C GLY A 30 15.13 16.20 4.90
N ARG A 31 14.01 15.90 4.23
CA ARG A 31 12.72 16.55 4.47
C ARG A 31 11.90 15.70 5.42
N HIS A 32 11.46 16.32 6.50
CA HIS A 32 10.57 15.73 7.49
C HIS A 32 9.12 15.94 7.05
N PHE A 33 8.31 14.90 7.16
CA PHE A 33 6.87 15.00 6.92
C PHE A 33 6.14 13.99 7.79
N ASN A 34 4.96 14.38 8.27
CA ASN A 34 4.09 13.51 9.04
C ASN A 34 3.05 12.89 8.11
N ALA A 35 3.04 11.57 8.02
CA ALA A 35 2.07 10.85 7.21
C ALA A 35 1.60 9.57 7.92
N PRO A 36 0.36 9.11 7.65
CA PRO A 36 -0.12 7.84 8.18
C PRO A 36 0.83 6.69 7.82
N ILE A 37 0.97 5.73 8.74
CA ILE A 37 1.78 4.52 8.51
C ILE A 37 1.12 3.57 7.50
N ARG A 38 -0.22 3.64 7.38
CA ARG A 38 -0.99 2.86 6.41
C ARG A 38 -1.25 3.74 5.19
N HIS A 39 -0.90 3.23 4.02
CA HIS A 39 -1.26 3.86 2.76
C HIS A 39 -2.71 3.49 2.42
N GLU A 40 -3.62 4.46 2.57
CA GLU A 40 -4.94 4.34 1.97
C GLU A 40 -4.87 4.78 0.52
N ALA A 41 -5.48 4.00 -0.38
CA ALA A 41 -5.57 4.38 -1.78
C ALA A 41 -6.36 5.69 -1.88
N ALA A 42 -5.77 6.69 -2.52
CA ALA A 42 -6.49 7.90 -2.88
C ALA A 42 -7.68 7.53 -3.80
N ALA A 43 -8.74 8.33 -3.74
CA ALA A 43 -9.83 8.20 -4.70
C ALA A 43 -9.27 8.33 -6.12
N VAL A 44 -9.69 7.43 -7.01
CA VAL A 44 -9.33 7.50 -8.43
C VAL A 44 -9.97 8.74 -9.01
N ASP A 45 -9.15 9.63 -9.55
CA ASP A 45 -9.63 10.76 -10.35
C ASP A 45 -9.98 10.25 -11.75
N PRO A 46 -11.26 10.29 -12.18
CA PRO A 46 -11.67 9.80 -13.49
C PRO A 46 -11.20 10.70 -14.64
N GLU A 47 -10.81 11.94 -14.37
CA GLU A 47 -10.32 12.89 -15.38
C GLU A 47 -8.79 12.81 -15.56
N LEU A 48 -8.09 12.06 -14.71
CA LEU A 48 -6.64 11.91 -14.77
C LEU A 48 -6.22 11.01 -15.95
N GLU A 49 -5.66 11.62 -16.98
CA GLU A 49 -5.08 10.90 -18.12
C GLU A 49 -3.64 10.44 -17.80
N LEU A 50 -3.44 9.14 -17.55
CA LEU A 50 -2.11 8.58 -17.30
C LEU A 50 -1.43 8.26 -18.63
N HIS A 51 -0.22 8.79 -18.86
CA HIS A 51 0.59 8.48 -20.05
C HIS A 51 1.70 7.51 -19.68
N TYR A 52 1.69 6.30 -20.26
CA TYR A 52 2.75 5.31 -20.07
C TYR A 52 3.36 4.90 -21.40
N ARG A 53 4.68 5.13 -21.56
CA ARG A 53 5.43 4.84 -22.79
C ARG A 53 4.81 5.45 -24.07
N GLY A 54 4.26 6.65 -23.96
CA GLY A 54 3.64 7.36 -25.09
C GLY A 54 2.22 6.92 -25.43
N HIS A 55 1.62 6.04 -24.61
CA HIS A 55 0.23 5.63 -24.75
C HIS A 55 -0.60 6.11 -23.56
N VAL A 56 -1.84 6.51 -23.83
CA VAL A 56 -2.83 6.78 -22.78
C VAL A 56 -3.20 5.45 -22.13
N TYR A 57 -2.97 5.36 -20.83
CA TYR A 57 -3.28 4.23 -20.00
C TYR A 57 -4.65 4.44 -19.36
N HIS A 58 -5.62 3.64 -19.78
CA HIS A 58 -6.95 3.61 -19.18
C HIS A 58 -6.92 2.66 -17.98
N HIS A 59 -6.96 3.22 -16.77
CA HIS A 59 -7.07 2.43 -15.54
C HIS A 59 -8.45 1.75 -15.49
N GLN A 60 -8.51 0.45 -15.78
CA GLN A 60 -9.75 -0.32 -15.65
C GLN A 60 -9.94 -0.75 -14.19
N ALA A 61 -10.77 0.00 -13.45
CA ALA A 61 -11.11 -0.30 -12.06
C ALA A 61 -11.67 -1.72 -11.85
N SER A 62 -12.19 -2.36 -12.91
CA SER A 62 -12.71 -3.73 -12.90
C SER A 62 -11.65 -4.81 -12.67
N GLU A 63 -10.38 -4.56 -12.99
CA GLU A 63 -9.31 -5.54 -12.76
C GLU A 63 -8.81 -5.56 -11.30
N ALA A 64 -9.00 -4.46 -10.56
CA ALA A 64 -8.56 -4.33 -9.16
C ALA A 64 -9.56 -4.88 -8.13
N GLN A 65 -10.75 -5.31 -8.56
CA GLN A 65 -11.82 -5.88 -7.70
C GLN A 65 -11.93 -7.41 -7.77
N ARG A 66 -11.00 -8.09 -8.47
CA ARG A 66 -10.95 -9.54 -8.58
C ARG A 66 -10.00 -10.16 -7.56
#